data_AF-A0A2M8B3C5-F1
#
_entry.id   AF-A0A2M8B3C5-F1
#
_cell.length_a   1.000
_cell.length_b   1.000
_cell.length_c   1.000
_cell.angle_alpha   90.00
_cell.angle_beta   90.00
_cell.angle_gamma   90.00
#
_symmetry.space_group_name_H-M   'P 1'
#
loop_
_entity.id
_entity.type
_entity.pdbx_description
1 polymer ?
#
loop_
_entity_poly.entity_id
_entity_poly.type
_entity_poly.pdbx_seq_one_letter_code
_entity_poly.pdbx_strand_id
1 'polypeptide(L)'
;PGADTDGGRTLSAFRREVADLKPWYEMSLSKRGRTTVGYFEPSSAADLLGGFAFEGMSGSPRREFPLPVAMRLAAQDLKAFYFEAVTARPGSTAPGGAEFDDWFFRETVAGRVFHAVKKRCLLEDDAALRRTGAMLLIPLGRV
;
A
#
# COMPACT_ATOMS: atom_id res chain seq x y z
N PRO A 1 8.61 -18.74 18.28
CA PRO A 1 7.35 -18.12 18.76
C PRO A 1 7.23 -16.57 18.60
N GLY A 2 8.08 -15.88 17.82
CA GLY A 2 8.07 -14.40 17.75
C GLY A 2 7.53 -13.77 16.46
N ALA A 3 7.45 -14.51 15.35
CA ALA A 3 7.13 -13.94 14.03
C ALA A 3 5.66 -13.52 13.88
N ASP A 4 4.72 -14.30 14.43
CA ASP A 4 3.28 -14.00 14.31
C ASP A 4 2.88 -12.73 15.09
N THR A 5 3.58 -12.42 16.17
CA THR A 5 3.29 -11.23 16.99
C THR A 5 3.81 -9.94 16.34
N ASP A 6 4.91 -10.01 15.58
CA ASP A 6 5.46 -8.88 14.83
C ASP A 6 4.60 -8.52 13.61
N GLY A 7 4.09 -9.53 12.89
CA GLY A 7 3.18 -9.33 11.76
C GLY A 7 1.87 -8.65 12.18
N GLY A 8 1.21 -9.15 13.24
CA GLY A 8 -0.02 -8.57 13.75
C GLY A 8 0.13 -7.12 14.25
N ARG A 9 1.26 -6.80 14.90
CA ARG A 9 1.60 -5.42 15.29
C ARG A 9 1.79 -4.51 14.08
N THR A 10 2.50 -4.98 13.06
CA THR A 10 2.75 -4.22 11.83
C THR A 10 1.46 -3.93 11.09
N LEU A 11 0.57 -4.91 10.97
CA LEU A 11 -0.74 -4.75 10.33
C LEU A 11 -1.62 -3.75 11.08
N SER A 12 -1.65 -3.82 12.42
CA SER A 12 -2.40 -2.88 13.24
C SER A 12 -1.86 -1.44 13.12
N ALA A 13 -0.53 -1.28 13.10
CA ALA A 13 0.11 0.01 12.85
C ALA A 13 -0.19 0.54 11.44
N PHE A 14 -0.26 -0.34 10.44
CA PHE A 14 -0.57 0.04 9.07
C PHE A 14 -2.00 0.55 8.92
N ARG A 15 -2.97 -0.17 9.48
CA ARG A 15 -4.39 0.26 9.52
C ARG A 15 -4.54 1.63 10.19
N ARG A 16 -3.81 1.85 11.29
CA ARG A 16 -3.80 3.13 12.00
C ARG A 16 -3.20 4.25 11.14
N GLU A 17 -2.05 4.00 10.50
CA GLU A 17 -1.40 4.99 9.63
C GLU A 17 -2.33 5.43 8.48
N VAL A 18 -3.04 4.49 7.86
CA VAL A 18 -4.04 4.80 6.82
C VAL A 18 -5.20 5.63 7.38
N ALA A 19 -5.69 5.30 8.57
CA ALA A 19 -6.73 6.08 9.23
C ALA A 19 -6.27 7.51 9.56
N ASP A 20 -5.03 7.68 10.02
CA ASP A 20 -4.45 8.98 10.36
C ASP A 20 -4.22 9.88 9.13
N LEU A 21 -4.05 9.29 7.94
CA LEU A 21 -3.92 10.01 6.67
C LEU A 21 -5.27 10.37 6.02
N LYS A 22 -6.35 9.65 6.37
CA LYS A 22 -7.66 9.80 5.73
C LYS A 22 -8.22 11.23 5.74
N PRO A 23 -8.17 12.00 6.84
CA PRO A 23 -8.68 13.38 6.84
C PRO A 23 -7.96 14.29 5.84
N TRP A 24 -6.66 14.06 5.63
CA TRP A 24 -5.87 14.85 4.68
C TRP A 24 -6.19 14.50 3.24
N TYR A 25 -6.41 13.22 2.95
CA TYR A 25 -6.90 12.76 1.66
C TYR A 25 -8.29 13.32 1.34
N GLU A 26 -9.23 13.27 2.28
CA GLU A 26 -10.58 13.84 2.10
C GLU A 26 -10.53 15.36 1.85
N MET A 27 -9.62 16.06 2.52
CA MET A 27 -9.38 17.48 2.24
C MET A 27 -8.77 17.70 0.85
N SER A 28 -7.83 16.85 0.41
CA SER A 28 -7.30 16.88 -0.97
C SER A 28 -8.42 16.74 -1.99
N LEU A 29 -9.26 15.72 -1.82
CA LEU A 29 -10.40 15.42 -2.68
C LEU A 29 -11.39 16.60 -2.71
N SER A 30 -11.71 17.16 -1.54
CA SER A 30 -12.61 18.31 -1.42
C SER A 30 -12.07 19.56 -2.11
N LYS A 31 -10.75 19.81 -2.03
CA LYS A 31 -10.10 20.97 -2.67
C LYS A 31 -9.92 20.81 -4.19
N ARG A 32 -9.59 19.59 -4.65
CA ARG A 32 -9.25 19.31 -6.05
C ARG A 32 -10.45 18.86 -6.88
N GLY A 33 -11.52 18.36 -6.25
CA GLY A 33 -12.72 17.81 -6.90
C GLY A 33 -12.49 16.48 -7.63
N ARG A 34 -11.31 15.88 -7.51
CA ARG A 34 -10.91 14.62 -8.17
C ARG A 34 -9.85 13.88 -7.35
N THR A 35 -9.80 12.57 -7.52
CA THR A 35 -8.80 11.66 -6.92
C THR A 35 -8.21 10.75 -7.99
N THR A 36 -6.98 10.29 -7.75
CA THR A 36 -6.30 9.25 -8.53
C THR A 36 -6.51 7.84 -7.96
N VAL A 37 -7.10 7.73 -6.77
CA VAL A 37 -7.60 6.47 -6.19
C VAL A 37 -8.83 6.02 -6.98
N GLY A 38 -8.82 4.78 -7.49
CA GLY A 38 -9.82 4.33 -8.46
C GLY A 38 -10.58 3.05 -8.11
N TYR A 39 -9.92 2.01 -7.58
CA TYR A 39 -10.50 0.66 -7.51
C TYR A 39 -10.80 0.19 -6.09
N PHE A 40 -9.94 0.56 -5.14
CA PHE A 40 -10.02 0.16 -3.75
C PHE A 40 -10.08 1.39 -2.85
N GLU A 41 -11.03 1.36 -1.91
CA GLU A 41 -10.96 2.26 -0.76
C GLU A 41 -9.65 2.05 0.00
N PRO A 42 -9.01 3.11 0.54
CA PRO A 42 -7.70 3.01 1.19
C PRO A 42 -7.62 1.94 2.27
N SER A 43 -8.66 1.80 3.10
CA SER A 43 -8.71 0.75 4.13
C SER A 43 -8.81 -0.66 3.54
N SER A 44 -9.60 -0.84 2.49
CA SER A 44 -9.74 -2.15 1.81
C SER A 44 -8.44 -2.55 1.11
N ALA A 45 -7.74 -1.60 0.49
CA ALA A 45 -6.43 -1.83 -0.09
C ALA A 45 -5.40 -2.22 0.99
N ALA A 46 -5.44 -1.53 2.14
CA ALA A 46 -4.55 -1.82 3.26
C ALA A 46 -4.79 -3.21 3.84
N ASP A 47 -6.05 -3.61 4.01
CA ASP A 47 -6.43 -4.94 4.49
C ASP A 47 -5.98 -6.04 3.52
N LEU A 48 -6.16 -5.84 2.21
CA LEU A 48 -5.71 -6.82 1.20
C LEU A 48 -4.20 -7.04 1.25
N LEU A 49 -3.41 -5.96 1.19
CA LEU A 49 -1.95 -6.06 1.19
C LEU A 49 -1.40 -6.56 2.52
N GLY A 50 -1.95 -6.05 3.63
CA GLY A 50 -1.55 -6.41 4.97
C GLY A 50 -1.88 -7.86 5.33
N GLY A 51 -3.09 -8.30 5.01
CA GLY A 51 -3.52 -9.70 5.19
C GLY A 51 -2.68 -10.66 4.35
N PHE A 52 -2.41 -10.33 3.09
CA PHE A 52 -1.52 -11.13 2.24
C PHE A 52 -0.10 -11.24 2.81
N ALA A 53 0.43 -10.15 3.39
CA ALA A 53 1.77 -10.12 3.94
C ALA A 53 1.92 -10.92 5.25
N PHE A 54 0.92 -10.90 6.13
CA PHE A 54 1.10 -11.32 7.53
C PHE A 54 0.11 -12.37 8.06
N GLU A 55 -1.08 -12.51 7.48
CA GLU A 55 -2.13 -13.38 8.04
C GLU A 55 -2.30 -14.70 7.26
N GLY A 56 -1.59 -14.86 6.13
CA GLY A 56 -1.94 -15.87 5.14
C GLY A 56 -3.28 -15.51 4.50
N MET A 57 -3.55 -15.96 3.27
CA MET A 57 -4.74 -15.52 2.52
C MET A 57 -6.05 -15.96 3.21
N SER A 58 -6.58 -15.11 4.09
CA SER A 58 -7.91 -15.28 4.69
C SER A 58 -8.98 -14.38 4.04
N GLY A 59 -8.58 -13.50 3.11
CA GLY A 59 -9.51 -12.65 2.36
C GLY A 59 -9.50 -13.04 0.90
N SER A 60 -10.62 -13.58 0.39
CA SER A 60 -10.78 -13.72 -1.05
C SER A 60 -10.58 -12.35 -1.69
N PRO A 61 -9.72 -12.19 -2.73
CA PRO A 61 -9.71 -10.95 -3.50
C PRO A 61 -11.14 -10.68 -3.96
N ARG A 62 -11.52 -9.39 -4.05
CA ARG A 62 -12.80 -9.01 -4.66
C ARG A 62 -13.00 -9.86 -5.91
N ARG A 63 -14.10 -10.62 -5.98
CA ARG A 63 -14.37 -11.62 -7.03
C ARG A 63 -14.28 -11.07 -8.46
N GLU A 64 -14.28 -9.74 -8.59
CA GLU A 64 -14.12 -8.97 -9.81
C GLU A 64 -12.72 -9.08 -10.46
N PHE A 65 -11.66 -9.35 -9.69
CA PHE A 65 -10.29 -9.41 -10.22
C PHE A 65 -9.50 -10.65 -9.76
N PRO A 66 -8.65 -11.23 -10.62
CA PRO A 66 -7.63 -12.19 -10.18
C PRO A 66 -6.71 -11.58 -9.11
N LEU A 67 -6.26 -12.39 -8.14
CA LEU A 67 -5.42 -11.92 -7.03
C LEU A 67 -4.22 -11.06 -7.47
N PRO A 68 -3.41 -11.45 -8.48
CA PRO A 68 -2.29 -10.64 -8.93
C PRO A 68 -2.69 -9.25 -9.45
N VAL A 69 -3.89 -9.12 -10.02
CA VAL A 69 -4.43 -7.85 -10.51
C VAL A 69 -4.95 -7.03 -9.35
N ALA A 70 -5.73 -7.63 -8.44
CA ALA A 70 -6.25 -6.97 -7.24
C ALA A 70 -5.10 -6.38 -6.39
N MET A 71 -4.04 -7.15 -6.18
CA MET A 71 -2.85 -6.70 -5.44
C MET A 71 -2.20 -5.48 -6.09
N ARG A 72 -2.04 -5.47 -7.42
CA ARG A 72 -1.42 -4.34 -8.15
C ARG A 72 -2.29 -3.08 -8.09
N LEU A 73 -3.61 -3.21 -8.25
CA LEU A 73 -4.53 -2.08 -8.21
C LEU A 73 -4.61 -1.47 -6.80
N ALA A 74 -4.76 -2.30 -5.77
CA ALA A 74 -4.77 -1.86 -4.37
C ALA A 74 -3.48 -1.11 -3.99
N ALA A 75 -2.35 -1.62 -4.47
CA ALA A 75 -1.05 -1.00 -4.35
C ALA A 75 -0.94 0.40 -4.99
N GLN A 76 -1.45 0.55 -6.22
CA GLN A 76 -1.50 1.81 -6.94
C GLN A 76 -2.38 2.82 -6.20
N ASP A 77 -3.58 2.39 -5.79
CA ASP A 77 -4.53 3.20 -5.04
C ASP A 77 -3.95 3.66 -3.70
N LEU A 78 -3.21 2.81 -2.98
CA LEU A 78 -2.54 3.23 -1.75
C LEU A 78 -1.44 4.26 -1.99
N LYS A 79 -0.60 4.11 -3.02
CA LYS A 79 0.41 5.14 -3.32
C LYS A 79 -0.25 6.47 -3.69
N ALA A 80 -1.30 6.44 -4.50
CA ALA A 80 -2.12 7.60 -4.84
C ALA A 80 -2.71 8.28 -3.58
N PHE A 81 -3.34 7.49 -2.71
CA PHE A 81 -3.88 7.95 -1.43
C PHE A 81 -2.82 8.64 -0.56
N TYR A 82 -1.64 8.02 -0.38
CA TYR A 82 -0.56 8.60 0.40
C TYR A 82 -0.07 9.92 -0.21
N PHE A 83 0.14 9.95 -1.52
CA PHE A 83 0.61 11.16 -2.21
C PHE A 83 -0.39 12.32 -2.07
N GLU A 84 -1.68 12.04 -2.27
CA GLU A 84 -2.72 13.06 -2.13
C GLU A 84 -2.89 13.53 -0.68
N ALA A 85 -2.79 12.62 0.30
CA ALA A 85 -2.87 12.97 1.71
C ALA A 85 -1.70 13.87 2.15
N VAL A 86 -0.46 13.51 1.84
CA VAL A 86 0.71 14.29 2.28
C VAL A 86 0.79 15.65 1.58
N THR A 87 0.41 15.73 0.31
CA THR A 87 0.42 17.01 -0.43
C THR A 87 -0.69 17.95 0.02
N ALA A 88 -1.74 17.46 0.67
CA ALA A 88 -2.81 18.28 1.22
C ALA A 88 -2.52 18.79 2.64
N ARG A 89 -1.58 18.18 3.38
CA ARG A 89 -1.24 18.59 4.75
C ARG A 89 -0.75 20.06 4.79
N PRO A 90 -1.30 20.90 5.68
CA PRO A 90 -0.83 22.27 5.88
C PRO A 90 0.67 22.28 6.20
N GLY A 91 1.41 23.18 5.54
CA GLY A 91 2.86 23.29 5.71
C GLY A 91 3.69 22.21 4.99
N SER A 92 3.06 21.33 4.21
CA SER A 92 3.79 20.35 3.39
C SER A 92 4.15 20.96 2.04
N THR A 93 5.41 20.85 1.64
CA THR A 93 5.84 21.04 0.25
C THR A 93 5.50 19.77 -0.52
N ALA A 94 4.91 19.88 -1.71
CA ALA A 94 4.64 18.71 -2.53
C ALA A 94 5.99 18.05 -2.91
N PRO A 95 6.30 16.85 -2.42
CA PRO A 95 7.57 16.21 -2.72
C PRO A 95 7.66 15.90 -4.21
N GLY A 96 8.87 15.96 -4.77
CA GLY A 96 9.13 15.37 -6.08
C GLY A 96 8.84 13.86 -6.05
N GLY A 97 8.56 13.24 -7.21
CA GLY A 97 8.20 11.81 -7.26
C GLY A 97 9.22 10.88 -6.60
N ALA A 98 10.52 11.20 -6.71
CA ALA A 98 11.59 10.44 -6.07
C ALA A 98 11.64 10.63 -4.54
N GLU A 99 11.41 11.86 -4.05
CA GLU A 99 11.37 12.17 -2.62
C GLU A 99 10.16 11.51 -1.96
N PHE A 100 9.02 11.52 -2.65
CA PHE A 100 7.83 10.81 -2.21
C PHE A 100 8.09 9.31 -2.09
N ASP A 101 8.69 8.70 -3.12
CA ASP A 101 8.99 7.28 -3.11
C ASP A 101 9.96 6.91 -1.98
N ASP A 102 11.04 7.68 -1.79
CA ASP A 102 12.00 7.42 -0.72
C ASP A 102 11.35 7.53 0.66
N TRP A 103 10.55 8.58 0.91
CA TRP A 103 9.77 8.72 2.15
C TRP A 103 8.78 7.57 2.32
N PHE A 104 7.98 7.28 1.28
CA PHE A 104 6.93 6.27 1.33
C PHE A 104 7.51 4.90 1.65
N PHE A 105 8.58 4.47 0.97
CA PHE A 105 9.13 3.12 1.17
C PHE A 105 9.96 2.98 2.45
N ARG A 106 10.66 4.04 2.88
CA ARG A 106 11.64 3.94 3.98
C ARG A 106 11.07 4.37 5.32
N GLU A 107 10.13 5.29 5.34
CA GLU A 107 9.69 5.95 6.58
C GLU A 107 8.29 5.51 7.04
N THR A 108 7.44 5.02 6.14
CA THR A 108 6.06 4.64 6.47
C THR A 108 5.91 3.19 6.91
N VAL A 109 4.83 2.90 7.64
CA VAL A 109 4.41 1.51 7.90
C VAL A 109 3.99 0.84 6.59
N ALA A 110 3.30 1.56 5.69
CA ALA A 110 2.94 1.05 4.36
C ALA A 110 4.15 0.55 3.58
N GLY A 111 5.26 1.29 3.58
CA GLY A 111 6.52 0.89 2.94
C GLY A 111 7.00 -0.47 3.45
N ARG A 112 6.98 -0.69 4.78
CA ARG A 112 7.32 -1.99 5.38
C ARG A 112 6.38 -3.12 4.94
N VAL A 113 5.08 -2.85 4.86
CA VAL A 113 4.08 -3.82 4.35
C VAL A 113 4.36 -4.14 2.89
N PHE A 114 4.66 -3.15 2.05
CA PHE A 114 4.96 -3.34 0.63
C PHE A 114 6.22 -4.19 0.42
N HIS A 115 7.25 -4.00 1.25
CA HIS A 115 8.42 -4.87 1.27
C HIS A 115 8.06 -6.30 1.67
N ALA A 116 7.18 -6.49 2.66
CA ALA A 116 6.72 -7.82 3.08
C ALA A 116 5.89 -8.51 1.98
N VAL A 117 4.97 -7.79 1.34
CA VAL A 117 4.19 -8.27 0.18
C VAL A 117 5.14 -8.72 -0.94
N LYS A 118 6.12 -7.88 -1.31
CA LYS A 118 7.11 -8.22 -2.33
C LYS A 118 7.84 -9.52 -1.99
N LYS A 119 8.36 -9.64 -0.77
CA LYS A 119 9.03 -10.87 -0.30
C LYS A 119 8.11 -12.08 -0.41
N ARG A 120 6.85 -11.96 0.03
CA ARG A 120 5.87 -13.05 -0.02
C ARG A 120 5.51 -13.47 -1.44
N CYS A 121 5.27 -12.51 -2.34
CA CYS A 121 4.99 -12.78 -3.76
C CYS A 121 6.14 -13.51 -4.46
N LEU A 122 7.39 -13.23 -4.12
CA LEU A 122 8.55 -13.89 -4.70
C LEU A 122 8.67 -15.37 -4.30
N LEU A 123 7.98 -15.79 -3.23
CA LEU A 123 7.94 -17.16 -2.74
C LEU A 123 6.75 -17.96 -3.28
N GLU A 124 5.86 -17.34 -4.05
CA GLU A 124 4.71 -18.03 -4.66
C GLU A 124 5.10 -18.82 -5.92
N ASP A 125 4.48 -19.98 -6.12
CA ASP A 125 4.68 -20.77 -7.34
C ASP A 125 4.04 -20.10 -8.58
N ASP A 126 2.94 -19.39 -8.36
CA ASP A 126 2.21 -18.65 -9.40
C ASP A 126 3.12 -17.58 -10.04
N ALA A 127 3.44 -17.78 -11.33
CA ALA A 127 4.28 -16.87 -12.10
C ALA A 127 3.66 -15.47 -12.28
N ALA A 128 2.34 -15.33 -12.24
CA ALA A 128 1.66 -14.04 -12.24
C ALA A 128 1.84 -13.33 -10.88
N LEU A 129 1.72 -14.04 -9.76
CA LEU A 129 2.00 -13.45 -8.43
C LEU A 129 3.47 -13.05 -8.28
N ARG A 130 4.42 -13.87 -8.74
CA ARG A 130 5.84 -13.50 -8.75
C ARG A 130 6.11 -12.26 -9.60
N ARG A 131 5.54 -12.19 -10.81
CA ARG A 131 5.65 -11.00 -11.67
C ARG A 131 5.03 -9.78 -11.02
N THR A 132 3.85 -9.92 -10.42
CA THR A 132 3.23 -8.86 -9.63
C THR A 132 4.15 -8.44 -8.47
N GLY A 133 4.75 -9.36 -7.72
CA GLY A 133 5.75 -9.07 -6.67
C GLY A 133 6.96 -8.28 -7.19
N ALA A 134 7.48 -8.66 -8.35
CA ALA A 134 8.60 -7.98 -9.01
C ALA A 134 8.20 -6.59 -9.57
N MET A 135 6.96 -6.46 -10.03
CA MET A 135 6.43 -5.25 -10.69
C MET A 135 5.64 -4.34 -9.76
N LEU A 136 5.37 -4.75 -8.50
CA LEU A 136 4.45 -4.05 -7.63
C LEU A 136 4.94 -2.60 -7.48
N LEU A 137 5.99 -2.31 -6.73
CA LEU A 137 6.04 -0.96 -6.15
C LEU A 137 7.43 -0.53 -5.70
N ILE A 138 8.51 -0.79 -6.41
CA ILE A 138 9.80 -0.11 -6.13
C ILE A 138 10.46 0.14 -7.49
N PRO A 139 10.85 1.39 -7.83
CA PRO A 139 11.64 1.64 -9.03
C PRO A 139 12.85 0.68 -9.08
N LEU A 140 13.07 0.03 -10.22
CA LEU A 140 14.23 -0.84 -10.42
C LEU A 140 15.52 -0.06 -10.10
N GLY A 141 16.33 -0.54 -9.16
CA GLY A 141 17.65 0.04 -8.85
C GLY A 141 17.83 0.69 -7.48
N ARG A 142 16.85 0.60 -6.56
CA ARG A 142 17.06 1.01 -5.16
C ARG A 142 16.79 -0.16 -4.20
N VAL A 143 17.87 -0.64 -3.60
CA VAL A 143 17.93 -1.70 -2.58
C VAL A 143 18.21 -1.07 -1.23
#